data_AF-A0A2S5N3I7-F1
#
_entry.id   AF-A0A2S5N3I7-F1
#
_cell.length_a   1.000
_cell.length_b   1.000
_cell.length_c   1.000
_cell.angle_alpha   90.00
_cell.angle_beta   90.00
_cell.angle_gamma   90.00
#
_symmetry.space_group_name_H-M   'P 1'
#
loop_
_entity.id
_entity.type
_entity.pdbx_description
1 polymer ?
#
loop_
_entity_poly.entity_id
_entity_poly.type
_entity_poly.pdbx_seq_one_letter_code
_entity_poly.pdbx_strand_id
1 'polypeptide(L)'
;SLLQNKGLLPEKTVSELTAAYTFLRNLEHRLMYVDDQQTQDLPKNDVACARIAKAMQFAGWESFLAQLNQHRKQVQQHFDATFNAEATSANSSHAVDKSATIYQALWQQTLESSAAIQALSGAGYADANEALQRLKMLRTSSRYQQLPESSRQRFDRLMPLVIEIAATEENSDIALLRTISLLENICRRASYLALLAEYPQALNLVIKLCAASPWLAQYLSAHPILLDELLDSRTLYEEPDFADLTLNLTEKMQHIQGDTEAQMDAMRHFKHAAILKFAAQDVAGALPLEILSDYLSNLADVILQVSLQTIWDSLKFKHIATPKFAVIGYGKLGSKELGYMSDLDIIFLYDDVSSEASEIYARFAQRINNWFNSLTNAGLLYETD
;
A
#
# COMPACT_ATOMS: atom_id res chain seq x y z
N SER A 1 -21.91 23.22 -10.86
CA SER A 1 -21.47 21.80 -10.83
C SER A 1 -22.16 21.06 -9.69
N LEU A 2 -22.13 19.73 -9.66
CA LEU A 2 -22.78 18.91 -8.61
C LEU A 2 -22.30 19.25 -7.18
N LEU A 3 -21.06 19.74 -7.05
CA LEU A 3 -20.44 20.18 -5.78
C LEU A 3 -21.03 21.50 -5.25
N GLN A 4 -21.37 22.44 -6.14
CA GLN A 4 -22.03 23.70 -5.79
C GLN A 4 -23.47 23.48 -5.33
N ASN A 5 -24.20 22.58 -6.02
CA ASN A 5 -25.59 22.26 -5.70
C ASN A 5 -25.74 21.48 -4.38
N LYS A 6 -24.67 20.85 -3.88
CA LYS A 6 -24.61 20.14 -2.60
C LYS A 6 -24.04 20.99 -1.44
N GLY A 7 -23.64 22.23 -1.69
CA GLY A 7 -23.12 23.15 -0.65
C GLY A 7 -21.78 22.73 -0.01
N LEU A 8 -21.04 21.82 -0.64
CA LEU A 8 -19.82 21.23 -0.06
C LEU A 8 -18.59 22.14 -0.19
N LEU A 9 -18.63 23.12 -1.10
CA LEU A 9 -17.55 24.10 -1.30
C LEU A 9 -18.14 25.50 -1.54
N PRO A 10 -17.45 26.57 -1.12
CA PRO A 10 -17.86 27.94 -1.43
C PRO A 10 -17.96 28.16 -2.94
N GLU A 11 -18.93 28.97 -3.37
CA GLU A 11 -19.17 29.27 -4.78
C GLU A 11 -17.93 29.84 -5.50
N LYS A 12 -17.15 30.66 -4.79
CA LYS A 12 -15.87 31.20 -5.27
C LYS A 12 -14.85 30.08 -5.56
N THR A 13 -14.73 29.09 -4.67
CA THR A 13 -13.82 27.94 -4.83
C THR A 13 -14.21 27.10 -6.04
N VAL A 14 -15.50 26.82 -6.23
CA VAL A 14 -15.97 26.05 -7.40
C VAL A 14 -15.66 26.78 -8.70
N SER A 15 -15.88 28.10 -8.75
CA SER A 15 -15.56 28.90 -9.95
C SER A 15 -14.06 28.89 -10.26
N GLU A 16 -13.20 29.07 -9.25
CA GLU A 16 -11.75 29.10 -9.42
C GLU A 16 -11.19 27.73 -9.86
N LEU A 17 -11.66 26.63 -9.25
CA LEU A 17 -11.25 25.27 -9.62
C LEU A 17 -11.74 24.88 -11.02
N THR A 18 -12.97 25.28 -11.40
CA THR A 18 -13.49 25.02 -12.74
C THR A 18 -12.66 25.74 -13.80
N ALA A 19 -12.34 27.02 -13.58
CA ALA A 19 -11.49 27.79 -14.47
C ALA A 19 -10.07 27.19 -14.60
N ALA A 20 -9.48 26.78 -13.49
CA ALA A 20 -8.18 26.11 -13.49
C ALA A 20 -8.19 24.77 -14.24
N TYR A 21 -9.23 23.95 -14.03
CA TYR A 21 -9.40 22.68 -14.73
C TYR A 21 -9.49 22.87 -16.24
N THR A 22 -10.37 23.77 -16.71
CA THR A 22 -10.51 24.07 -18.15
C THR A 22 -9.20 24.59 -18.74
N PHE A 23 -8.48 25.45 -18.02
CA PHE A 23 -7.19 25.98 -18.48
C PHE A 23 -6.13 24.88 -18.62
N LEU A 24 -5.95 24.06 -17.57
CA LEU A 24 -4.96 22.99 -17.54
C LEU A 24 -5.26 21.90 -18.57
N ARG A 25 -6.53 21.52 -18.75
CA ARG A 25 -6.91 20.51 -19.73
C ARG A 25 -6.70 20.99 -21.17
N ASN A 26 -6.98 22.27 -21.43
CA ASN A 26 -6.68 22.87 -22.73
C ASN A 26 -5.17 22.91 -23.01
N LEU A 27 -4.36 23.21 -21.99
CA LEU A 27 -2.90 23.17 -22.11
C LEU A 27 -2.40 21.75 -22.39
N GLU A 28 -2.87 20.76 -21.64
CA GLU A 28 -2.51 19.35 -21.82
C GLU A 28 -2.84 18.87 -23.24
N HIS A 29 -4.06 19.13 -23.73
CA HIS A 29 -4.44 18.80 -25.10
C HIS A 29 -3.48 19.45 -26.12
N ARG A 30 -3.14 20.73 -25.93
CA ARG A 30 -2.23 21.46 -26.82
C ARG A 30 -0.81 20.93 -26.78
N LEU A 31 -0.32 20.44 -25.64
CA LEU A 31 0.97 19.77 -25.52
C LEU A 31 0.97 18.44 -26.28
N MET A 32 -0.11 17.67 -26.18
CA MET A 32 -0.25 16.38 -26.88
C MET A 32 -0.31 16.54 -28.41
N TYR A 33 -0.96 17.62 -28.90
CA TYR A 33 -1.09 17.87 -30.34
C TYR A 33 0.21 18.30 -31.04
N VAL A 34 1.22 18.79 -30.32
CA VAL A 34 2.41 19.37 -30.97
C VAL A 34 3.32 18.30 -31.57
N ASP A 35 3.45 17.14 -30.92
CA ASP A 35 4.34 16.05 -31.36
C ASP A 35 3.63 14.68 -31.44
N ASP A 36 2.29 14.64 -31.33
CA ASP A 36 1.47 13.41 -31.27
C ASP A 36 1.97 12.42 -30.19
N GLN A 37 2.44 12.98 -29.08
CA GLN A 37 2.98 12.26 -27.93
C GLN A 37 2.11 12.49 -26.69
N GLN A 38 1.90 11.44 -25.91
CA GLN A 38 1.34 11.59 -24.56
C GLN A 38 2.39 12.22 -23.64
N THR A 39 2.40 13.55 -23.56
CA THR A 39 3.28 14.31 -22.65
C THR A 39 2.50 15.32 -21.83
N GLN A 40 2.92 15.47 -20.58
CA GLN A 40 2.40 16.44 -19.61
C GLN A 40 3.46 17.49 -19.23
N ASP A 41 4.66 17.37 -19.80
CA ASP A 41 5.78 18.26 -19.53
C ASP A 41 5.72 19.53 -20.38
N LEU A 42 6.10 20.67 -19.77
CA LEU A 42 6.28 21.90 -20.52
C LEU A 42 7.51 21.80 -21.44
N PRO A 43 7.44 22.35 -22.67
CA PRO A 43 8.59 22.35 -23.57
C PRO A 43 9.76 23.14 -22.99
N LYS A 44 10.98 22.73 -23.35
CA LYS A 44 12.23 23.39 -22.93
C LYS A 44 12.88 24.23 -24.03
N ASN A 45 12.44 24.08 -25.29
CA ASN A 45 12.99 24.81 -26.42
C ASN A 45 12.14 26.06 -26.73
N ASP A 46 12.80 27.16 -27.11
CA ASP A 46 12.14 28.46 -27.29
C ASP A 46 11.06 28.45 -28.38
N VAL A 47 11.26 27.65 -29.43
CA VAL A 47 10.32 27.52 -30.54
C VAL A 47 9.00 26.88 -30.09
N ALA A 48 9.06 25.80 -29.30
CA ALA A 48 7.89 25.12 -28.78
C ALA A 48 7.21 25.92 -27.67
N CYS A 49 7.97 26.62 -26.82
CA CYS A 49 7.44 27.58 -25.86
C CYS A 49 6.60 28.66 -26.57
N ALA A 50 7.11 29.26 -27.65
CA ALA A 50 6.37 30.25 -28.44
C ALA A 50 5.12 29.67 -29.10
N ARG A 51 5.18 28.43 -29.60
CA ARG A 51 4.01 27.73 -30.18
C ARG A 51 2.91 27.50 -29.15
N ILE A 52 3.26 27.01 -27.95
CA ILE A 52 2.28 26.78 -26.87
C ILE A 52 1.68 28.10 -26.39
N ALA A 53 2.48 29.15 -26.17
CA ALA A 53 1.96 30.45 -25.80
C ALA A 53 0.93 30.97 -26.81
N LYS A 54 1.24 30.86 -28.11
CA LYS A 54 0.33 31.26 -29.19
C LYS A 54 -0.91 30.37 -29.26
N ALA A 55 -0.78 29.06 -29.12
CA ALA A 55 -1.90 28.12 -29.11
C ALA A 55 -2.85 28.36 -27.93
N MET A 56 -2.29 28.77 -26.78
CA MET A 56 -3.02 29.21 -25.59
C MET A 56 -3.55 30.64 -25.68
N GLN A 57 -3.31 31.35 -26.79
CA GLN A 57 -3.73 32.75 -27.04
C GLN A 57 -3.07 33.81 -26.13
N PHE A 58 -1.81 33.58 -25.76
CA PHE A 58 -1.00 34.55 -25.02
C PHE A 58 -0.02 35.28 -25.94
N ALA A 59 0.31 36.52 -25.58
CA ALA A 59 1.25 37.37 -26.32
C ALA A 59 2.70 36.85 -26.28
N GLY A 60 3.04 36.07 -25.23
CA GLY A 60 4.37 35.49 -25.07
C GLY A 60 4.41 34.45 -23.95
N TRP A 61 5.51 33.69 -23.91
CA TRP A 61 5.72 32.60 -22.96
C TRP A 61 5.64 33.05 -21.50
N GLU A 62 6.21 34.20 -21.17
CA GLU A 62 6.19 34.75 -19.80
C GLU A 62 4.77 35.04 -19.31
N SER A 63 3.93 35.64 -20.16
CA SER A 63 2.53 35.94 -19.83
C SER A 63 1.70 34.66 -19.64
N PHE A 64 1.97 33.63 -20.45
CA PHE A 64 1.35 32.32 -20.29
C PHE A 64 1.80 31.65 -18.98
N LEU A 65 3.10 31.67 -18.68
CA LEU A 65 3.66 31.03 -17.49
C LEU A 65 3.14 31.68 -16.21
N ALA A 66 2.99 33.01 -16.20
CA ALA A 66 2.38 33.73 -15.10
C ALA A 66 0.94 33.27 -14.84
N GLN A 67 0.12 33.14 -15.89
CA GLN A 67 -1.26 32.65 -15.78
C GLN A 67 -1.32 31.18 -15.33
N LEU A 68 -0.45 30.32 -15.86
CA LEU A 68 -0.35 28.91 -15.46
C LEU A 68 -0.02 28.80 -13.96
N ASN A 69 0.96 29.56 -13.50
CA ASN A 69 1.37 29.57 -12.10
C ASN A 69 0.28 30.13 -11.19
N GLN A 70 -0.52 31.10 -11.67
CA GLN A 70 -1.69 31.58 -10.93
C GLN A 70 -2.73 30.49 -10.73
N HIS A 71 -3.09 29.74 -11.78
CA HIS A 71 -4.02 28.62 -11.66
C HIS A 71 -3.47 27.51 -10.75
N ARG A 72 -2.18 27.15 -10.88
CA ARG A 72 -1.52 26.17 -9.99
C ARG A 72 -1.56 26.62 -8.54
N LYS A 73 -1.25 27.89 -8.26
CA LYS A 73 -1.29 28.47 -6.92
C LYS A 73 -2.70 28.46 -6.33
N GLN A 74 -3.71 28.79 -7.13
CA GLN A 74 -5.12 28.75 -6.69
C GLN A 74 -5.57 27.32 -6.36
N VAL A 75 -5.25 26.35 -7.21
CA VAL A 75 -5.55 24.93 -6.95
C VAL A 75 -4.84 24.46 -5.69
N GLN A 76 -3.56 24.79 -5.52
CA GLN A 76 -2.80 24.43 -4.31
C GLN A 76 -3.41 25.06 -3.06
N GLN A 77 -3.83 26.32 -3.10
CA GLN A 77 -4.46 26.99 -1.96
C GLN A 77 -5.77 26.31 -1.54
N HIS A 78 -6.62 25.92 -2.50
CA HIS A 78 -7.87 25.20 -2.20
C HIS A 78 -7.63 23.77 -1.73
N PHE A 79 -6.62 23.10 -2.29
CA PHE A 79 -6.16 21.80 -1.81
C PHE A 79 -5.71 21.90 -0.36
N ASP A 80 -4.75 22.79 -0.07
CA ASP A 80 -4.23 23.03 1.28
C ASP A 80 -5.35 23.40 2.26
N ALA A 81 -6.30 24.25 1.87
CA ALA A 81 -7.42 24.64 2.74
C ALA A 81 -8.37 23.48 3.06
N THR A 82 -8.64 22.60 2.10
CA THR A 82 -9.56 21.46 2.28
C THR A 82 -8.91 20.38 3.14
N PHE A 83 -7.63 20.07 2.89
CA PHE A 83 -6.92 19.02 3.62
C PHE A 83 -6.37 19.49 4.99
N ASN A 84 -6.02 20.77 5.15
CA ASN A 84 -5.63 21.30 6.47
C ASN A 84 -6.83 21.58 7.37
N ALA A 85 -8.03 21.87 6.84
CA ALA A 85 -9.22 22.05 7.67
C ALA A 85 -9.61 20.75 8.42
N GLU A 86 -9.42 19.58 7.80
CA GLU A 86 -9.59 18.28 8.46
C GLU A 86 -8.49 18.01 9.52
N ALA A 87 -7.26 18.49 9.30
CA ALA A 87 -6.18 18.43 10.29
C ALA A 87 -6.37 19.41 11.47
N THR A 88 -7.08 20.53 11.26
CA THR A 88 -7.25 21.59 12.27
C THR A 88 -8.40 21.31 13.23
N SER A 89 -9.37 20.47 12.86
CA SER A 89 -10.45 20.05 13.78
C SER A 89 -10.01 19.04 14.85
N ALA A 90 -8.79 18.50 14.77
CA ALA A 90 -8.23 17.58 15.77
C ALA A 90 -7.13 18.20 16.65
N ASN A 91 -6.70 19.44 16.37
CA ASN A 91 -5.59 20.09 17.07
C ASN A 91 -6.03 21.36 17.78
N SER A 92 -6.71 21.20 18.91
CA SER A 92 -6.88 22.25 19.91
C SER A 92 -6.34 21.80 21.26
N SER A 93 -5.05 22.03 21.53
CA SER A 93 -4.53 22.50 22.83
C SER A 93 -3.00 22.68 22.80
N HIS A 94 -2.52 23.72 23.46
CA HIS A 94 -1.15 24.26 23.46
C HIS A 94 -0.06 23.37 24.12
N ALA A 95 -0.08 22.05 23.92
CA ALA A 95 0.95 21.11 24.43
C ALA A 95 1.88 20.53 23.34
N VAL A 96 1.55 20.73 22.06
CA VAL A 96 2.16 20.02 20.92
C VAL A 96 3.64 20.40 20.66
N ASP A 97 4.13 21.54 21.14
CA ASP A 97 5.51 22.00 20.82
C ASP A 97 6.62 21.39 21.69
N LYS A 98 6.32 20.88 22.90
CA LYS A 98 7.33 20.30 23.81
C LYS A 98 7.57 18.80 23.58
N SER A 99 6.54 18.06 23.17
CA SER A 99 6.65 16.63 22.87
C SER A 99 7.41 16.41 21.56
N ALA A 100 7.10 17.18 20.52
CA ALA A 100 7.82 17.10 19.24
C ALA A 100 9.33 17.37 19.41
N THR A 101 9.71 18.30 20.30
CA THR A 101 11.13 18.61 20.57
C THR A 101 11.84 17.52 21.37
N ILE A 102 11.17 16.81 22.29
CA ILE A 102 11.86 15.77 23.10
C ILE A 102 12.18 14.52 22.28
N TYR A 103 11.26 14.04 21.44
CA TYR A 103 11.50 12.88 20.58
C TYR A 103 12.51 13.18 19.48
N GLN A 104 12.52 14.43 18.98
CA GLN A 104 13.56 14.88 18.08
C GLN A 104 14.94 14.89 18.76
N ALA A 105 15.02 15.38 20.00
CA ALA A 105 16.27 15.38 20.77
C ALA A 105 16.75 13.96 21.13
N LEU A 106 15.83 13.03 21.41
CA LEU A 106 16.11 11.61 21.60
C LEU A 106 16.73 11.00 20.34
N TRP A 107 16.09 11.20 19.18
CA TRP A 107 16.59 10.68 17.91
C TRP A 107 17.93 11.32 17.47
N GLN A 108 18.09 12.62 17.68
CA GLN A 108 19.32 13.35 17.37
C GLN A 108 20.47 13.07 18.34
N GLN A 109 20.20 12.39 19.46
CA GLN A 109 21.14 12.10 20.53
C GLN A 109 21.73 13.36 21.18
N THR A 110 20.93 14.43 21.30
CA THR A 110 21.35 15.68 21.93
C THR A 110 21.09 15.72 23.43
N LEU A 111 20.39 14.72 23.96
CA LEU A 111 20.14 14.56 25.40
C LEU A 111 21.24 13.75 26.06
N GLU A 112 21.57 14.15 27.30
CA GLU A 112 22.37 13.30 28.20
C GLU A 112 21.69 11.95 28.42
N SER A 113 22.48 10.88 28.57
CA SER A 113 21.93 9.52 28.59
C SER A 113 20.90 9.31 29.71
N SER A 114 21.11 9.89 30.89
CA SER A 114 20.16 9.83 32.00
C SER A 114 18.85 10.55 31.69
N ALA A 115 18.90 11.72 31.06
CA ALA A 115 17.72 12.48 30.64
C ALA A 115 16.94 11.76 29.51
N ALA A 116 17.66 11.14 28.57
CA ALA A 116 17.06 10.35 27.51
C ALA A 116 16.31 9.12 28.05
N ILE A 117 16.91 8.39 29.00
CA ILE A 117 16.26 7.25 29.67
C ILE A 117 15.00 7.70 30.42
N GLN A 118 15.07 8.83 31.13
CA GLN A 118 13.89 9.39 31.82
C GLN A 118 12.79 9.79 30.84
N ALA A 119 13.14 10.39 29.70
CA ALA A 119 12.16 10.76 28.68
C ALA A 119 11.46 9.54 28.08
N LEU A 120 12.21 8.47 27.75
CA LEU A 120 11.64 7.23 27.22
C LEU A 120 10.77 6.51 28.27
N SER A 121 11.25 6.41 29.52
CA SER A 121 10.47 5.82 30.60
C SER A 121 9.18 6.61 30.88
N GLY A 122 9.25 7.95 30.84
CA GLY A 122 8.09 8.82 31.00
C GLY A 122 7.11 8.78 29.81
N ALA A 123 7.57 8.37 28.63
CA ALA A 123 6.73 8.21 27.44
C ALA A 123 5.95 6.89 27.44
N GLY A 124 6.42 5.85 28.14
CA GLY A 124 5.74 4.55 28.23
C GLY A 124 6.65 3.33 28.03
N TYR A 125 7.92 3.51 27.66
CA TYR A 125 8.85 2.40 27.43
C TYR A 125 9.22 1.69 28.74
N ALA A 126 9.01 0.37 28.79
CA ALA A 126 9.32 -0.44 29.96
C ALA A 126 10.84 -0.65 30.12
N ASP A 127 11.57 -0.84 29.01
CA ASP A 127 13.02 -0.91 28.98
C ASP A 127 13.63 0.27 28.21
N ALA A 128 13.53 1.45 28.83
CA ALA A 128 14.08 2.69 28.29
C ALA A 128 15.59 2.63 27.98
N ASN A 129 16.35 1.77 28.65
CA ASN A 129 17.78 1.59 28.38
C ASN A 129 18.00 0.87 27.05
N GLU A 130 17.34 -0.27 26.85
CA GLU A 130 17.42 -1.02 25.60
C GLU A 130 16.87 -0.19 24.43
N ALA A 131 15.73 0.50 24.62
CA ALA A 131 15.18 1.41 23.61
C ALA A 131 16.18 2.48 23.19
N LEU A 132 16.83 3.16 24.16
CA LEU A 132 17.85 4.17 23.86
C LEU A 132 19.06 3.55 23.15
N GLN A 133 19.53 2.39 23.58
CA GLN A 133 20.65 1.69 22.95
C GLN A 133 20.34 1.36 21.49
N ARG A 134 19.11 0.92 21.20
CA ARG A 134 18.67 0.56 19.84
C ARG A 134 18.54 1.77 18.93
N LEU A 135 18.02 2.89 19.44
CA LEU A 135 18.01 4.16 18.72
C LEU A 135 19.43 4.65 18.44
N LYS A 136 20.35 4.50 19.39
CA LYS A 136 21.77 4.83 19.20
C LYS A 136 22.42 3.97 18.12
N MET A 137 22.26 2.65 18.21
CA MET A 137 22.76 1.69 17.23
C MET A 137 22.25 1.98 15.82
N LEU A 138 20.95 2.25 15.67
CA LEU A 138 20.32 2.58 14.39
C LEU A 138 20.98 3.79 13.71
N ARG A 139 21.16 4.90 14.44
CA ARG A 139 21.78 6.13 13.90
C ARG A 139 23.26 5.96 13.58
N THR A 140 23.95 5.05 14.26
CA THR A 140 25.35 4.71 13.97
C THR A 140 25.51 3.58 12.95
N SER A 141 24.41 2.98 12.49
CA SER A 141 24.47 1.86 11.56
C SER A 141 25.00 2.31 10.19
N SER A 142 25.79 1.44 9.55
CA SER A 142 26.27 1.68 8.19
C SER A 142 25.11 1.89 7.21
N ARG A 143 24.00 1.15 7.41
CA ARG A 143 22.80 1.24 6.57
C ARG A 143 22.18 2.64 6.61
N TYR A 144 22.10 3.26 7.78
CA TYR A 144 21.63 4.63 7.94
C TYR A 144 22.64 5.67 7.43
N GLN A 145 23.92 5.53 7.81
CA GLN A 145 24.97 6.48 7.44
C GLN A 145 25.23 6.56 5.94
N GLN A 146 24.96 5.48 5.19
CA GLN A 146 25.09 5.43 3.74
C GLN A 146 23.82 5.86 2.98
N LEU A 147 22.74 6.25 3.68
CA LEU A 147 21.55 6.72 3.01
C LEU A 147 21.84 8.00 2.21
N PRO A 148 21.27 8.13 0.99
CA PRO A 148 21.22 9.40 0.28
C PRO A 148 20.61 10.49 1.16
N GLU A 149 21.03 11.74 0.98
CA GLU A 149 20.60 12.87 1.82
C GLU A 149 19.07 12.99 1.90
N SER A 150 18.36 12.86 0.77
CA SER A 150 16.90 12.91 0.73
C SER A 150 16.23 11.81 1.57
N SER A 151 16.74 10.59 1.51
CA SER A 151 16.22 9.46 2.31
C SER A 151 16.54 9.64 3.77
N ARG A 152 17.73 10.14 4.10
CA ARG A 152 18.15 10.42 5.48
C ARG A 152 17.28 11.51 6.11
N GLN A 153 17.02 12.62 5.41
CA GLN A 153 16.14 13.68 5.89
C GLN A 153 14.72 13.17 6.18
N ARG A 154 14.17 12.31 5.29
CA ARG A 154 12.86 11.67 5.52
C ARG A 154 12.90 10.74 6.73
N PHE A 155 13.94 9.93 6.87
CA PHE A 155 14.15 9.06 8.02
C PHE A 155 14.27 9.87 9.33
N ASP A 156 15.03 10.97 9.33
CA ASP A 156 15.21 11.88 10.46
C ASP A 156 13.89 12.56 10.89
N ARG A 157 13.00 12.83 9.92
CA ARG A 157 11.65 13.35 10.19
C ARG A 157 10.70 12.28 10.73
N LEU A 158 10.87 11.04 10.27
CA LEU A 158 9.99 9.93 10.61
C LEU A 158 10.26 9.36 12.01
N MET A 159 11.52 9.23 12.41
CA MET A 159 11.90 8.56 13.66
C MET A 159 11.29 9.20 14.93
N PRO A 160 11.21 10.53 15.08
CA PRO A 160 10.53 11.13 16.23
C PRO A 160 9.06 10.69 16.35
N LEU A 161 8.35 10.62 15.22
CA LEU A 161 6.95 10.15 15.17
C LEU A 161 6.85 8.67 15.56
N VAL A 162 7.80 7.84 15.11
CA VAL A 162 7.86 6.42 15.47
C VAL A 162 8.06 6.24 16.97
N ILE A 163 8.99 6.99 17.57
CA ILE A 163 9.27 6.93 19.02
C ILE A 163 8.04 7.36 19.81
N GLU A 164 7.35 8.40 19.36
CA GLU A 164 6.13 8.91 20.01
C GLU A 164 4.98 7.91 19.92
N ILE A 165 4.63 7.45 18.71
CA ILE A 165 3.47 6.59 18.48
C ILE A 165 3.69 5.21 19.10
N ALA A 166 4.88 4.62 18.94
CA ALA A 166 5.16 3.30 19.53
C ALA A 166 5.07 3.31 21.06
N ALA A 167 5.32 4.45 21.71
CA ALA A 167 5.17 4.58 23.16
C ALA A 167 3.71 4.46 23.65
N THR A 168 2.74 4.66 22.75
CA THR A 168 1.30 4.57 23.07
C THR A 168 0.72 3.16 22.96
N GLU A 169 1.48 2.22 22.40
CA GLU A 169 1.09 0.81 22.28
C GLU A 169 1.29 0.07 23.60
N GLU A 170 0.43 -0.92 23.89
CA GLU A 170 0.53 -1.74 25.11
C GLU A 170 1.89 -2.45 25.24
N ASN A 171 2.49 -2.82 24.11
CA ASN A 171 3.81 -3.45 24.02
C ASN A 171 4.84 -2.49 23.39
N SER A 172 5.02 -1.29 23.97
CA SER A 172 5.78 -0.18 23.40
C SER A 172 7.21 -0.53 22.94
N ASP A 173 7.96 -1.27 23.76
CA ASP A 173 9.34 -1.66 23.42
C ASP A 173 9.37 -2.56 22.19
N ILE A 174 8.44 -3.53 22.12
CA ILE A 174 8.31 -4.45 20.98
C ILE A 174 7.87 -3.68 19.72
N ALA A 175 6.91 -2.77 19.86
CA ALA A 175 6.42 -1.93 18.77
C ALA A 175 7.57 -1.12 18.15
N LEU A 176 8.37 -0.46 18.98
CA LEU A 176 9.53 0.31 18.53
C LEU A 176 10.56 -0.58 17.82
N LEU A 177 10.97 -1.70 18.42
CA LEU A 177 12.01 -2.56 17.85
C LEU A 177 11.62 -3.16 16.50
N ARG A 178 10.37 -3.63 16.37
CA ARG A 178 9.86 -4.19 15.12
C ARG A 178 9.69 -3.10 14.05
N THR A 179 9.22 -1.92 14.43
CA THR A 179 9.10 -0.78 13.51
C THR A 179 10.47 -0.32 13.03
N ILE A 180 11.48 -0.24 13.92
CA ILE A 180 12.87 0.05 13.53
C ILE A 180 13.36 -0.98 12.51
N SER A 181 13.14 -2.27 12.75
CA SER A 181 13.58 -3.34 11.84
C SER A 181 12.93 -3.23 10.46
N LEU A 182 11.63 -2.90 10.41
CA LEU A 182 10.90 -2.62 9.17
C LEU A 182 11.48 -1.40 8.45
N LEU A 183 11.66 -0.28 9.15
CA LEU A 183 12.20 0.95 8.59
C LEU A 183 13.61 0.78 8.06
N GLU A 184 14.47 0.04 8.77
CA GLU A 184 15.77 -0.36 8.26
C GLU A 184 15.61 -1.14 6.95
N ASN A 185 14.69 -2.11 6.88
CA ASN A 185 14.48 -2.89 5.66
C ASN A 185 14.14 -1.99 4.45
N ILE A 186 13.22 -1.04 4.63
CA ILE A 186 12.72 -0.19 3.55
C ILE A 186 13.52 1.10 3.34
N CYS A 187 14.50 1.44 4.18
CA CYS A 187 15.12 2.78 4.20
C CYS A 187 15.77 3.24 2.88
N ARG A 188 16.16 2.30 2.01
CA ARG A 188 16.72 2.60 0.68
C ARG A 188 15.64 3.03 -0.33
N ARG A 189 14.36 2.77 -0.06
CA ARG A 189 13.22 3.13 -0.90
C ARG A 189 12.62 4.44 -0.39
N ALA A 190 13.14 5.55 -0.91
CA ALA A 190 12.78 6.89 -0.43
C ALA A 190 11.27 7.19 -0.51
N SER A 191 10.55 6.58 -1.46
CA SER A 191 9.10 6.70 -1.63
C SER A 191 8.33 6.22 -0.39
N TYR A 192 8.67 5.04 0.15
CA TYR A 192 8.00 4.52 1.33
C TYR A 192 8.29 5.33 2.60
N LEU A 193 9.51 5.83 2.76
CA LEU A 193 9.82 6.75 3.87
C LEU A 193 9.03 8.07 3.76
N ALA A 194 8.86 8.60 2.54
CA ALA A 194 8.01 9.77 2.33
C ALA A 194 6.56 9.47 2.65
N LEU A 195 6.03 8.35 2.15
CA LEU A 195 4.66 7.91 2.41
C LEU A 195 4.38 7.87 3.92
N LEU A 196 5.21 7.18 4.69
CA LEU A 196 4.99 7.07 6.14
C LEU A 196 5.15 8.42 6.88
N ALA A 197 5.99 9.32 6.37
CA ALA A 197 6.16 10.65 6.94
C ALA A 197 5.03 11.64 6.55
N GLU A 198 4.39 11.44 5.40
CA GLU A 198 3.33 12.29 4.85
C GLU A 198 1.93 11.82 5.27
N TYR A 199 1.76 10.53 5.55
CA TYR A 199 0.48 9.92 5.92
C TYR A 199 0.54 9.32 7.34
N PRO A 200 0.28 10.11 8.40
CA PRO A 200 0.34 9.64 9.78
C PRO A 200 -0.58 8.45 10.09
N GLN A 201 -1.74 8.35 9.42
CA GLN A 201 -2.66 7.22 9.60
C GLN A 201 -2.01 5.90 9.17
N ALA A 202 -1.28 5.90 8.04
CA ALA A 202 -0.53 4.74 7.58
C ALA A 202 0.57 4.35 8.57
N LEU A 203 1.32 5.33 9.09
CA LEU A 203 2.35 5.10 10.10
C LEU A 203 1.77 4.49 11.40
N ASN A 204 0.66 5.03 11.89
CA ASN A 204 -0.03 4.48 13.07
C ASN A 204 -0.44 3.02 12.84
N LEU A 205 -1.03 2.70 11.68
CA LEU A 205 -1.42 1.34 11.36
C LEU A 205 -0.20 0.41 11.25
N VAL A 206 0.89 0.84 10.61
CA VAL A 206 2.15 0.07 10.56
C VAL A 206 2.67 -0.24 11.96
N ILE A 207 2.70 0.75 12.85
CA ILE A 207 3.18 0.57 14.22
C ILE A 207 2.28 -0.40 14.98
N LYS A 208 0.95 -0.26 14.85
CA LYS A 208 -0.01 -1.21 15.44
C LYS A 208 0.17 -2.63 14.95
N LEU A 209 0.32 -2.83 13.63
CA LEU A 209 0.58 -4.14 13.03
C LEU A 209 1.90 -4.73 13.56
N CYS A 210 2.95 -3.91 13.67
CA CYS A 210 4.23 -4.32 14.25
C CYS A 210 4.11 -4.68 15.74
N ALA A 211 3.35 -3.91 16.52
CA ALA A 211 3.12 -4.16 17.94
C ALA A 211 2.38 -5.50 18.15
N ALA A 212 1.33 -5.71 17.36
CA ALA A 212 0.42 -6.85 17.51
C ALA A 212 1.07 -8.21 17.23
N SER A 213 1.89 -8.32 16.17
CA SER A 213 2.44 -9.62 15.78
C SER A 213 3.85 -9.55 15.18
N PRO A 214 4.77 -10.43 15.59
CA PRO A 214 6.08 -10.54 14.96
C PRO A 214 5.97 -10.97 13.50
N TRP A 215 4.99 -11.82 13.19
CA TRP A 215 4.76 -12.26 11.82
C TRP A 215 4.29 -11.11 10.93
N LEU A 216 3.35 -10.27 11.39
CA LEU A 216 2.91 -9.10 10.61
C LEU A 216 4.06 -8.13 10.32
N ALA A 217 4.93 -7.88 11.31
CA ALA A 217 6.12 -7.07 11.12
C ALA A 217 7.07 -7.67 10.06
N GLN A 218 7.29 -8.98 10.10
CA GLN A 218 8.11 -9.69 9.12
C GLN A 218 7.45 -9.69 7.74
N TYR A 219 6.13 -9.84 7.69
CA TYR A 219 5.34 -9.85 6.47
C TYR A 219 5.39 -8.51 5.74
N LEU A 220 5.19 -7.39 6.45
CA LEU A 220 5.37 -6.04 5.88
C LEU A 220 6.81 -5.79 5.40
N SER A 221 7.79 -6.35 6.12
CA SER A 221 9.20 -6.24 5.72
C SER A 221 9.52 -7.02 4.46
N ALA A 222 8.88 -8.19 4.26
CA ALA A 222 9.02 -9.02 3.07
C ALA A 222 8.25 -8.46 1.87
N HIS A 223 7.11 -7.79 2.12
CA HIS A 223 6.24 -7.23 1.09
C HIS A 223 6.01 -5.72 1.25
N PRO A 224 7.05 -4.85 1.09
CA PRO A 224 6.90 -3.40 1.28
C PRO A 224 5.91 -2.71 0.33
N ILE A 225 5.54 -3.37 -0.77
CA ILE A 225 4.51 -2.84 -1.70
C ILE A 225 3.14 -2.73 -1.03
N LEU A 226 2.91 -3.47 0.05
CA LEU A 226 1.71 -3.36 0.88
C LEU A 226 1.58 -1.99 1.55
N LEU A 227 2.64 -1.21 1.66
CA LEU A 227 2.56 0.16 2.18
C LEU A 227 1.72 1.07 1.27
N ASP A 228 1.61 0.75 -0.02
CA ASP A 228 0.79 1.51 -0.96
C ASP A 228 -0.71 1.29 -0.69
N GLU A 229 -1.10 0.09 -0.23
CA GLU A 229 -2.47 -0.23 0.18
C GLU A 229 -2.91 0.57 1.41
N LEU A 230 -1.96 1.07 2.21
CA LEU A 230 -2.25 1.85 3.42
C LEU A 230 -2.70 3.30 3.12
N LEU A 231 -2.59 3.74 1.86
CA LEU A 231 -2.98 5.08 1.44
C LEU A 231 -4.50 5.26 1.39
N ASP A 232 -5.25 4.18 1.13
CA ASP A 232 -6.71 4.22 1.07
C ASP A 232 -7.33 3.68 2.36
N SER A 233 -7.32 4.52 3.39
CA SER A 233 -7.83 4.16 4.72
C SER A 233 -9.32 3.82 4.75
N ARG A 234 -10.10 4.20 3.73
CA ARG A 234 -11.54 3.89 3.66
C ARG A 234 -11.75 2.42 3.34
N THR A 235 -11.03 1.91 2.34
CA THR A 235 -11.17 0.51 1.89
C THR A 235 -10.53 -0.50 2.84
N LEU A 236 -9.64 -0.08 3.75
CA LEU A 236 -8.96 -0.97 4.70
C LEU A 236 -9.92 -1.63 5.69
N TYR A 237 -10.97 -0.91 6.11
CA TYR A 237 -11.90 -1.34 7.16
C TYR A 237 -13.28 -1.76 6.63
N GLU A 238 -13.45 -1.82 5.31
CA GLU A 238 -14.67 -2.32 4.69
C GLU A 238 -14.72 -3.85 4.76
N GLU A 239 -15.92 -4.39 4.96
CA GLU A 239 -16.16 -5.83 4.87
C GLU A 239 -15.89 -6.30 3.43
N PRO A 240 -15.10 -7.37 3.24
CA PRO A 240 -14.78 -7.87 1.91
C PRO A 240 -16.01 -8.42 1.18
N ASP A 241 -16.27 -7.91 -0.01
CA ASP A 241 -17.17 -8.57 -0.97
C ASP A 241 -16.37 -9.60 -1.78
N PHE A 242 -16.47 -10.87 -1.39
CA PHE A 242 -15.76 -11.96 -2.05
C PHE A 242 -16.19 -12.18 -3.51
N ALA A 243 -17.42 -11.80 -3.88
CA ALA A 243 -17.85 -11.88 -5.27
C ALA A 243 -17.17 -10.79 -6.11
N ASP A 244 -17.08 -9.58 -5.60
CA ASP A 244 -16.36 -8.47 -6.25
C ASP A 244 -14.85 -8.76 -6.33
N LEU A 245 -14.27 -9.29 -5.25
CA LEU A 245 -12.88 -9.75 -5.23
C LEU A 245 -12.59 -10.82 -6.30
N THR A 246 -13.51 -11.78 -6.48
CA THR A 246 -13.41 -12.80 -7.54
C THR A 246 -13.45 -12.19 -8.93
N LEU A 247 -14.38 -11.26 -9.16
CA LEU A 247 -14.53 -10.57 -10.44
C LEU A 247 -13.27 -9.76 -10.77
N ASN A 248 -12.83 -8.90 -9.84
CA ASN A 248 -11.64 -8.06 -10.00
C ASN A 248 -10.38 -8.89 -10.28
N LEU A 249 -10.17 -10.00 -9.57
CA LEU A 249 -9.03 -10.87 -9.80
C LEU A 249 -9.13 -11.55 -11.18
N THR A 250 -10.33 -12.01 -11.57
CA THR A 250 -10.57 -12.65 -12.87
C THR A 250 -10.28 -11.69 -14.03
N GLU A 251 -10.81 -10.46 -13.96
CA GLU A 251 -10.55 -9.41 -14.96
C GLU A 251 -9.06 -9.08 -15.05
N LYS A 252 -8.39 -8.98 -13.91
CA LYS A 252 -6.94 -8.76 -13.85
C LYS A 252 -6.18 -9.90 -14.53
N MET A 253 -6.54 -11.17 -14.28
CA MET A 253 -5.91 -12.33 -14.92
C MET A 253 -6.12 -12.35 -16.44
N GLN A 254 -7.29 -11.93 -16.92
CA GLN A 254 -7.59 -11.82 -18.34
C GLN A 254 -6.79 -10.70 -19.01
N HIS A 255 -6.63 -9.55 -18.35
CA HIS A 255 -5.88 -8.42 -18.91
C HIS A 255 -4.41 -8.76 -19.20
N ILE A 256 -3.82 -9.62 -18.38
CA ILE A 256 -2.42 -10.09 -18.51
C ILE A 256 -2.34 -11.51 -19.08
N GLN A 257 -3.37 -11.95 -19.81
CA GLN A 257 -3.40 -13.28 -20.40
C GLN A 257 -2.22 -13.50 -21.36
N GLY A 258 -1.58 -14.66 -21.24
CA GLY A 258 -0.43 -15.06 -22.04
C GLY A 258 0.92 -14.83 -21.34
N ASP A 259 0.95 -14.02 -20.29
CA ASP A 259 2.12 -13.86 -19.41
C ASP A 259 1.89 -14.62 -18.09
N THR A 260 2.34 -15.87 -18.05
CA THR A 260 2.16 -16.74 -16.88
C THR A 260 2.87 -16.21 -15.63
N GLU A 261 4.05 -15.58 -15.78
CA GLU A 261 4.80 -15.04 -14.65
C GLU A 261 4.06 -13.84 -14.05
N ALA A 262 3.59 -12.92 -14.91
CA ALA A 262 2.79 -11.78 -14.45
C ALA A 262 1.47 -12.23 -13.79
N GLN A 263 0.79 -13.26 -14.30
CA GLN A 263 -0.40 -13.84 -13.66
C GLN A 263 -0.11 -14.40 -12.28
N MET A 264 0.99 -15.16 -12.15
CA MET A 264 1.43 -15.73 -10.88
C MET A 264 1.78 -14.64 -9.85
N ASP A 265 2.49 -13.59 -10.25
CA ASP A 265 2.84 -12.46 -9.38
C ASP A 265 1.60 -11.65 -8.99
N ALA A 266 0.69 -11.40 -9.94
CA ALA A 266 -0.54 -10.66 -9.68
C ALA A 266 -1.46 -11.36 -8.67
N MET A 267 -1.54 -12.70 -8.69
CA MET A 267 -2.26 -13.48 -7.66
C MET A 267 -1.63 -13.35 -6.28
N ARG A 268 -0.30 -13.38 -6.19
CA ARG A 268 0.40 -13.21 -4.91
C ARG A 268 0.18 -11.82 -4.35
N HIS A 269 0.35 -10.77 -5.16
CA HIS A 269 0.07 -9.40 -4.75
C HIS A 269 -1.38 -9.24 -4.28
N PHE A 270 -2.34 -9.84 -4.99
CA PHE A 270 -3.75 -9.85 -4.57
C PHE A 270 -3.95 -10.50 -3.20
N LYS A 271 -3.38 -11.70 -2.97
CA LYS A 271 -3.41 -12.37 -1.67
C LYS A 271 -2.82 -11.47 -0.58
N HIS A 272 -1.65 -10.89 -0.83
CA HIS A 272 -0.95 -10.07 0.15
C HIS A 272 -1.76 -8.81 0.53
N ALA A 273 -2.38 -8.16 -0.45
CA ALA A 273 -3.24 -7.00 -0.21
C ALA A 273 -4.48 -7.36 0.64
N ALA A 274 -5.15 -8.48 0.30
CA ALA A 274 -6.30 -8.96 1.07
C ALA A 274 -5.93 -9.33 2.52
N ILE A 275 -4.82 -10.05 2.71
CA ILE A 275 -4.30 -10.39 4.04
C ILE A 275 -4.00 -9.13 4.86
N LEU A 276 -3.41 -8.09 4.25
CA LEU A 276 -3.15 -6.84 4.94
C LEU A 276 -4.44 -6.18 5.43
N LYS A 277 -5.49 -6.16 4.61
CA LYS A 277 -6.80 -5.61 4.99
C LYS A 277 -7.39 -6.37 6.18
N PHE A 278 -7.36 -7.70 6.14
CA PHE A 278 -7.85 -8.53 7.25
C PHE A 278 -7.03 -8.29 8.52
N ALA A 279 -5.70 -8.21 8.42
CA ALA A 279 -4.84 -7.90 9.54
C ALA A 279 -5.08 -6.51 10.12
N ALA A 280 -5.38 -5.51 9.29
CA ALA A 280 -5.71 -4.16 9.75
C ALA A 280 -7.03 -4.12 10.55
N GLN A 281 -8.04 -4.89 10.11
CA GLN A 281 -9.32 -5.02 10.79
C GLN A 281 -9.21 -5.83 12.10
N ASP A 282 -8.43 -6.91 12.08
CA ASP A 282 -8.11 -7.75 13.24
C ASP A 282 -7.42 -6.92 14.34
N VAL A 283 -6.35 -6.19 14.00
CA VAL A 283 -5.64 -5.30 14.93
C VAL A 283 -6.48 -4.11 15.41
N ALA A 284 -7.47 -3.67 14.64
CA ALA A 284 -8.42 -2.65 15.09
C ALA A 284 -9.45 -3.19 16.09
N GLY A 285 -9.45 -4.50 16.37
CA GLY A 285 -10.45 -5.17 17.20
C GLY A 285 -11.82 -5.26 16.53
N ALA A 286 -11.87 -5.10 15.20
CA ALA A 286 -13.12 -5.09 14.43
C ALA A 286 -13.56 -6.49 14.00
N LEU A 287 -12.69 -7.50 14.09
CA LEU A 287 -12.96 -8.88 13.66
C LEU A 287 -12.86 -9.89 14.81
N PRO A 288 -13.94 -10.62 15.13
CA PRO A 288 -13.85 -11.88 15.87
C PRO A 288 -12.97 -12.89 15.12
N LEU A 289 -12.33 -13.79 15.87
CA LEU A 289 -11.43 -14.81 15.32
C LEU A 289 -12.13 -15.70 14.29
N GLU A 290 -13.38 -16.07 14.54
CA GLU A 290 -14.17 -16.93 13.65
C GLU A 290 -14.41 -16.25 12.30
N ILE A 291 -14.70 -14.94 12.31
CA ILE A 291 -14.91 -14.16 11.07
C ILE A 291 -13.59 -14.01 10.31
N LEU A 292 -12.48 -13.80 11.02
CA LEU A 292 -11.16 -13.75 10.39
C LEU A 292 -10.82 -15.07 9.69
N SER A 293 -11.10 -16.21 10.32
CA SER A 293 -10.92 -17.52 9.70
C SER A 293 -11.82 -17.72 8.48
N ASP A 294 -13.09 -17.33 8.56
CA ASP A 294 -13.99 -17.33 7.40
C ASP A 294 -13.43 -16.48 6.25
N TYR A 295 -12.90 -15.28 6.54
CA TYR A 295 -12.33 -14.40 5.51
C TYR A 295 -11.09 -15.00 4.85
N LEU A 296 -10.20 -15.62 5.64
CA LEU A 296 -9.01 -16.29 5.12
C LEU A 296 -9.37 -17.52 4.28
N SER A 297 -10.37 -18.30 4.69
CA SER A 297 -10.89 -19.43 3.93
C SER A 297 -11.58 -19.00 2.63
N ASN A 298 -12.43 -17.99 2.69
CA ASN A 298 -13.06 -17.44 1.48
C ASN A 298 -12.02 -16.85 0.52
N LEU A 299 -10.95 -16.20 1.01
CA LEU A 299 -9.86 -15.74 0.16
C LEU A 299 -9.14 -16.89 -0.55
N ALA A 300 -8.89 -18.00 0.16
CA ALA A 300 -8.31 -19.20 -0.45
C ALA A 300 -9.22 -19.78 -1.55
N ASP A 301 -10.54 -19.81 -1.32
CA ASP A 301 -11.53 -20.23 -2.31
C ASP A 301 -11.52 -19.33 -3.55
N VAL A 302 -11.48 -17.99 -3.39
CA VAL A 302 -11.37 -17.04 -4.50
C VAL A 302 -10.11 -17.32 -5.33
N ILE A 303 -8.97 -17.49 -4.66
CA ILE A 303 -7.68 -17.73 -5.33
C ILE A 303 -7.71 -19.07 -6.07
N LEU A 304 -8.22 -20.14 -5.45
CA LEU A 304 -8.39 -21.45 -6.09
C LEU A 304 -9.31 -21.36 -7.30
N GLN A 305 -10.50 -20.77 -7.16
CA GLN A 305 -11.47 -20.64 -8.23
C GLN A 305 -10.88 -19.91 -9.45
N VAL A 306 -10.27 -18.75 -9.23
CA VAL A 306 -9.69 -17.97 -10.34
C VAL A 306 -8.47 -18.68 -10.93
N SER A 307 -7.69 -19.41 -10.12
CA SER A 307 -6.56 -20.22 -10.61
C SER A 307 -7.02 -21.35 -11.52
N LEU A 308 -8.06 -22.08 -11.14
CA LEU A 308 -8.63 -23.15 -11.95
C LEU A 308 -9.04 -22.64 -13.33
N GLN A 309 -9.79 -21.54 -13.36
CA GLN A 309 -10.23 -20.92 -14.62
C GLN A 309 -9.03 -20.45 -15.46
N THR A 310 -8.14 -19.65 -14.86
CA THR A 310 -7.00 -19.04 -15.57
C THR A 310 -6.06 -20.09 -16.14
N ILE A 311 -5.72 -21.11 -15.35
CA ILE A 311 -4.80 -22.17 -15.78
C ILE A 311 -5.45 -23.03 -16.86
N TRP A 312 -6.72 -23.42 -16.70
CA TRP A 312 -7.43 -24.22 -17.71
C TRP A 312 -7.54 -23.50 -19.05
N ASP A 313 -7.78 -22.19 -19.04
CA ASP A 313 -7.82 -21.37 -20.24
C ASP A 313 -6.46 -21.29 -20.95
N SER A 314 -5.37 -21.41 -20.21
CA SER A 314 -4.00 -21.42 -20.75
C SER A 314 -3.50 -22.79 -21.22
N LEU A 315 -4.23 -23.89 -20.97
CA LEU A 315 -3.82 -25.23 -21.40
C LEU A 315 -4.03 -25.41 -22.92
N LYS A 316 -2.96 -25.77 -23.62
CA LYS A 316 -2.97 -25.99 -25.08
C LYS A 316 -3.73 -27.24 -25.50
N PHE A 317 -3.64 -28.30 -24.71
CA PHE A 317 -4.22 -29.61 -25.00
C PHE A 317 -5.38 -29.85 -24.03
N LYS A 318 -6.58 -29.44 -24.44
CA LYS A 318 -7.84 -29.69 -23.74
C LYS A 318 -8.90 -30.16 -24.73
N HIS A 319 -9.72 -31.13 -24.34
CA HIS A 319 -10.75 -31.74 -25.21
C HIS A 319 -12.14 -31.14 -24.99
N ILE A 320 -12.35 -30.38 -23.91
CA ILE A 320 -13.60 -29.69 -23.60
C ILE A 320 -13.33 -28.25 -23.17
N ALA A 321 -14.33 -27.38 -23.31
CA ALA A 321 -14.22 -25.97 -22.96
C ALA A 321 -14.16 -25.76 -21.43
N THR A 322 -15.01 -26.45 -20.67
CA THR A 322 -15.09 -26.36 -19.21
C THR A 322 -14.68 -27.69 -18.59
N PRO A 323 -13.72 -27.72 -17.65
CA PRO A 323 -13.22 -28.97 -17.10
C PRO A 323 -14.27 -29.60 -16.17
N LYS A 324 -14.38 -30.93 -16.20
CA LYS A 324 -15.14 -31.69 -15.20
C LYS A 324 -14.22 -32.08 -14.05
N PHE A 325 -13.75 -31.07 -13.34
CA PHE A 325 -12.69 -31.15 -12.34
C PHE A 325 -13.13 -30.48 -11.04
N ALA A 326 -12.77 -31.06 -9.90
CA ALA A 326 -13.08 -30.54 -8.58
C ALA A 326 -11.83 -30.53 -7.69
N VAL A 327 -11.74 -29.50 -6.85
CA VAL A 327 -10.76 -29.40 -5.76
C VAL A 327 -11.53 -29.59 -4.46
N ILE A 328 -11.10 -30.54 -3.63
CA ILE A 328 -11.70 -30.77 -2.32
C ILE A 328 -10.71 -30.34 -1.26
N GLY A 329 -11.08 -29.32 -0.48
CA GLY A 329 -10.31 -28.87 0.68
C GLY A 329 -10.50 -29.81 1.87
N TYR A 330 -9.39 -30.24 2.46
CA TYR A 330 -9.31 -30.99 3.71
C TYR A 330 -8.83 -30.07 4.83
N GLY A 331 -8.67 -30.64 6.03
CA GLY A 331 -8.07 -29.95 7.17
C GLY A 331 -8.75 -28.61 7.47
N LYS A 332 -7.94 -27.58 7.65
CA LYS A 332 -8.40 -26.23 8.01
C LYS A 332 -9.16 -25.54 6.87
N LEU A 333 -8.80 -25.81 5.62
CA LEU A 333 -9.54 -25.27 4.48
C LEU A 333 -10.96 -25.85 4.46
N GLY A 334 -11.08 -27.18 4.62
CA GLY A 334 -12.36 -27.88 4.65
C GLY A 334 -13.26 -27.53 5.83
N SER A 335 -12.68 -27.18 6.99
CA SER A 335 -13.42 -26.74 8.18
C SER A 335 -13.65 -25.22 8.26
N LYS A 336 -13.11 -24.43 7.32
CA LYS A 336 -13.13 -22.95 7.33
C LYS A 336 -12.39 -22.32 8.52
N GLU A 337 -11.29 -22.92 8.93
CA GLU A 337 -10.49 -22.51 10.08
C GLU A 337 -9.07 -22.08 9.66
N LEU A 338 -8.94 -21.46 8.48
CA LEU A 338 -7.63 -20.98 8.05
C LEU A 338 -7.16 -19.83 8.96
N GLY A 339 -5.87 -19.88 9.29
CA GLY A 339 -5.10 -18.76 9.85
C GLY A 339 -4.10 -18.22 8.84
N TYR A 340 -3.46 -17.09 9.16
CA TYR A 340 -2.56 -16.38 8.23
C TYR A 340 -1.44 -17.22 7.60
N MET A 341 -0.92 -18.22 8.31
CA MET A 341 0.16 -19.11 7.87
C MET A 341 -0.32 -20.52 7.53
N SER A 342 -1.61 -20.70 7.23
CA SER A 342 -2.13 -22.04 6.96
C SER A 342 -1.83 -22.48 5.53
N ASP A 343 -1.45 -23.75 5.41
CA ASP A 343 -1.30 -24.46 4.16
C ASP A 343 -2.68 -24.88 3.64
N LEU A 344 -2.75 -25.27 2.36
CA LEU A 344 -3.98 -25.76 1.74
C LEU A 344 -3.89 -27.26 1.51
N ASP A 345 -4.54 -28.03 2.40
CA ASP A 345 -4.74 -29.46 2.21
C ASP A 345 -5.78 -29.68 1.10
N ILE A 346 -5.36 -30.12 -0.11
CA ILE A 346 -6.28 -30.24 -1.25
C ILE A 346 -6.10 -31.54 -2.04
N ILE A 347 -7.22 -32.13 -2.45
CA ILE A 347 -7.23 -33.24 -3.42
C ILE A 347 -7.96 -32.87 -4.69
N PHE A 348 -7.55 -33.48 -5.80
CA PHE A 348 -8.12 -33.26 -7.12
C PHE A 348 -8.95 -34.45 -7.57
N LEU A 349 -10.16 -34.20 -8.05
CA LEU A 349 -11.07 -35.19 -8.62
C LEU A 349 -11.50 -34.77 -10.02
N TYR A 350 -11.81 -35.74 -10.88
CA TYR A 350 -12.43 -35.47 -12.18
C TYR A 350 -13.50 -36.53 -12.50
N ASP A 351 -14.49 -36.14 -13.31
CA ASP A 351 -15.54 -37.03 -13.80
C ASP A 351 -15.70 -36.88 -15.32
N ASP A 352 -14.82 -37.54 -16.07
CA ASP A 352 -14.73 -37.39 -17.52
C ASP A 352 -14.41 -38.72 -18.19
N VAL A 353 -15.22 -39.09 -19.18
CA VAL A 353 -15.16 -40.38 -19.88
C VAL A 353 -14.14 -40.40 -21.02
N SER A 354 -13.52 -39.26 -21.35
CA SER A 354 -12.48 -39.19 -22.37
C SER A 354 -11.28 -40.07 -22.01
N SER A 355 -10.74 -40.81 -22.97
CA SER A 355 -9.55 -41.65 -22.77
C SER A 355 -8.29 -40.84 -22.42
N GLU A 356 -8.26 -39.56 -22.79
CA GLU A 356 -7.14 -38.64 -22.51
C GLU A 356 -7.35 -37.84 -21.22
N ALA A 357 -8.53 -37.95 -20.57
CA ALA A 357 -8.89 -37.16 -19.39
C ALA A 357 -7.86 -37.27 -18.27
N SER A 358 -7.44 -38.50 -17.94
CA SER A 358 -6.49 -38.72 -16.84
C SER A 358 -5.17 -37.99 -17.03
N GLU A 359 -4.64 -37.93 -18.25
CA GLU A 359 -3.37 -37.25 -18.54
C GLU A 359 -3.55 -35.71 -18.52
N ILE A 360 -4.65 -35.22 -19.11
CA ILE A 360 -4.97 -33.79 -19.16
C ILE A 360 -5.18 -33.23 -17.74
N TYR A 361 -6.00 -33.89 -16.92
CA TYR A 361 -6.28 -33.45 -15.55
C TYR A 361 -5.09 -33.63 -14.61
N ALA A 362 -4.24 -34.64 -14.81
CA ALA A 362 -2.98 -34.76 -14.06
C ALA A 362 -2.03 -33.58 -14.36
N ARG A 363 -1.88 -33.19 -15.63
CA ARG A 363 -1.09 -31.99 -16.00
C ARG A 363 -1.71 -30.71 -15.46
N PHE A 364 -3.03 -30.61 -15.46
CA PHE A 364 -3.75 -29.48 -14.90
C PHE A 364 -3.48 -29.34 -13.40
N ALA A 365 -3.66 -30.42 -12.63
CA ALA A 365 -3.33 -30.50 -11.20
C ALA A 365 -1.86 -30.14 -10.92
N GLN A 366 -0.92 -30.69 -11.67
CA GLN A 366 0.51 -30.35 -11.55
C GLN A 366 0.76 -28.85 -11.77
N ARG A 367 0.10 -28.24 -12.75
CA ARG A 367 0.26 -26.81 -13.04
C ARG A 367 -0.34 -25.94 -11.93
N ILE A 368 -1.47 -26.35 -11.34
CA ILE A 368 -2.05 -25.70 -10.15
C ILE A 368 -1.06 -25.76 -8.99
N ASN A 369 -0.57 -26.95 -8.64
CA ASN A 369 0.42 -27.09 -7.55
C ASN A 369 1.68 -26.26 -7.79
N ASN A 370 2.15 -26.18 -9.04
CA ASN A 370 3.28 -25.32 -9.39
C ASN A 370 2.96 -23.83 -9.18
N TRP A 371 1.78 -23.37 -9.58
CA TRP A 371 1.37 -21.97 -9.37
C TRP A 371 1.32 -21.60 -7.90
N PHE A 372 0.91 -22.54 -7.05
CA PHE A 372 0.75 -22.31 -5.62
C PHE A 372 2.10 -22.36 -4.89
N ASN A 373 2.89 -23.42 -5.12
CA ASN A 373 4.13 -23.70 -4.39
C ASN A 373 5.40 -23.00 -4.92
N SER A 374 5.37 -22.46 -6.15
CA SER A 374 6.59 -21.83 -6.69
C SER A 374 6.90 -20.50 -5.98
N LEU A 375 8.18 -20.26 -5.70
CA LEU A 375 8.63 -18.96 -5.22
C LEU A 375 8.86 -18.01 -6.40
N THR A 376 8.25 -16.82 -6.33
CA THR A 376 8.42 -15.73 -7.30
C THR A 376 9.03 -14.51 -6.61
N ASN A 377 9.24 -13.41 -7.36
CA ASN A 377 9.62 -12.14 -6.76
C ASN A 377 8.54 -11.59 -5.81
N ALA A 378 7.27 -11.95 -6.03
CA ALA A 378 6.16 -11.61 -5.16
C ALA A 378 6.01 -12.56 -3.96
N GLY A 379 6.83 -13.61 -3.85
CA GLY A 379 6.79 -14.59 -2.76
C GLY A 379 6.06 -15.89 -3.14
N LEU A 380 5.43 -16.53 -2.17
CA LEU A 380 4.67 -17.77 -2.31
C LEU A 380 3.16 -17.46 -2.33
N LEU A 381 2.38 -18.22 -3.11
CA LEU A 381 0.93 -18.08 -3.07
C LEU A 381 0.36 -18.86 -1.88
N TYR A 382 0.46 -20.18 -1.85
CA TYR A 382 0.19 -21.03 -0.68
C TYR A 382 1.06 -22.29 -0.77
N GLU A 383 1.45 -22.85 0.37
CA GLU A 383 1.90 -24.24 0.40
C GLU A 383 0.67 -25.13 0.23
N THR A 384 0.76 -26.15 -0.61
CA THR A 384 -0.32 -27.11 -0.83
C THR A 384 0.15 -28.51 -0.44
N ASP A 385 -0.65 -29.19 0.36
CA ASP A 385 -0.41 -30.56 0.80
C ASP A 385 -1.40 -31.56 0.17
#